data_AF-A0A9D7CPZ6-F1
#
_entry.id   AF-A0A9D7CPZ6-F1
#
_cell.length_a   1.000
_cell.length_b   1.000
_cell.length_c   1.000
_cell.angle_alpha   90.00
_cell.angle_beta   90.00
_cell.angle_gamma   90.00
#
_symmetry.space_group_name_H-M   'P 1'
#
loop_
_entity.id
_entity.type
_entity.pdbx_description
1 polymer ?
#
loop_
_entity_poly.entity_id
_entity_poly.type
_entity_poly.pdbx_seq_one_letter_code
_entity_poly.pdbx_strand_id
1 'polypeptide(L)' 'MPELSLIRASAISMVVHLFFGVITIFVGAIAIKAMDKYVLKRIDLEEEIARGNLAAAVVAGALWIALAMILTKG' A
#
# COMPACT_ATOMS: atom_id res chain seq x y z
N MET A 1 0.59 8.58 -39.08
CA MET A 1 0.65 7.27 -38.40
C MET A 1 0.05 7.41 -37.00
N PRO A 2 -1.30 7.49 -36.89
CA PRO A 2 -2.03 7.57 -35.61
C PRO A 2 -1.72 6.44 -34.61
N GLU A 3 -1.27 5.28 -35.12
CA GLU A 3 -0.80 4.14 -34.35
C GLU A 3 0.43 4.44 -33.50
N LEU A 4 1.35 5.29 -33.98
CA LEU A 4 2.57 5.65 -33.24
C LEU A 4 2.25 6.55 -32.02
N SER A 5 1.27 7.44 -32.16
CA SER A 5 0.77 8.26 -31.05
C SER A 5 0.03 7.44 -29.99
N LEU A 6 -0.73 6.43 -30.40
CA LEU A 6 -1.43 5.52 -29.49
C LEU A 6 -0.43 4.70 -28.66
N ILE A 7 0.58 4.11 -29.29
CA ILE A 7 1.62 3.33 -28.59
C ILE A 7 2.38 4.22 -27.60
N ARG A 8 2.73 5.45 -28.01
CA ARG A 8 3.41 6.41 -27.12
C ARG A 8 2.54 6.79 -25.93
N ALA A 9 1.25 7.09 -26.15
CA ALA A 9 0.32 7.45 -25.08
C ALA A 9 0.14 6.30 -24.07
N SER A 10 -0.03 5.07 -24.56
CA SER A 10 -0.15 3.88 -23.71
C SER A 10 1.13 3.61 -22.91
N ALA A 11 2.30 3.76 -23.53
CA ALA A 11 3.58 3.59 -22.85
C ALA A 11 3.78 4.62 -21.73
N ILE A 12 3.46 5.90 -21.98
CA ILE A 12 3.53 6.96 -20.97
C ILE A 12 2.55 6.67 -19.83
N SER A 13 1.30 6.32 -20.15
CA SER A 13 0.29 5.97 -19.15
C SER A 13 0.75 4.82 -18.26
N MET A 14 1.29 3.74 -18.86
CA MET A 14 1.81 2.60 -18.13
C MET A 14 2.95 2.98 -17.18
N VAL A 15 3.90 3.80 -17.62
CA VAL A 15 5.01 4.29 -16.79
C VAL A 15 4.50 5.13 -15.62
N VAL A 16 3.53 6.01 -15.87
CA VAL A 16 2.92 6.85 -14.82
C VAL A 16 2.22 5.97 -13.78
N HIS A 17 1.37 5.02 -14.20
CA HIS A 17 0.68 4.12 -13.27
C HIS A 17 1.65 3.25 -12.47
N LEU A 18 2.71 2.74 -13.11
CA LEU A 18 3.74 1.98 -12.41
C LEU A 18 4.43 2.83 -11.34
N PHE A 19 4.78 4.07 -11.68
CA PHE A 19 5.42 5.00 -10.75
C PHE A 19 4.52 5.36 -9.57
N PHE A 20 3.24 5.63 -9.84
CA PHE A 20 2.23 5.84 -8.79
C PHE A 20 2.05 4.62 -7.90
N GLY A 21 2.02 3.41 -8.47
CA GLY A 21 1.94 2.16 -7.71
C GLY A 21 3.11 2.00 -6.74
N VAL A 22 4.34 2.22 -7.23
CA VAL A 22 5.55 2.14 -6.40
C VAL A 22 5.50 3.18 -5.27
N ILE A 23 5.23 4.45 -5.57
CA ILE A 23 5.15 5.51 -4.56
C ILE A 23 4.10 5.18 -3.51
N THR A 24 2.95 4.68 -3.93
CA THR A 24 1.84 4.43 -3.01
C THR A 24 2.14 3.26 -2.07
N ILE A 25 2.92 2.26 -2.50
CA ILE A 25 3.41 1.20 -1.60
C ILE A 25 4.31 1.80 -0.51
N PHE A 26 5.23 2.71 -0.88
CA PHE A 26 6.10 3.39 0.09
C PHE A 26 5.30 4.26 1.08
N VAL A 27 4.36 5.07 0.57
CA VAL A 27 3.51 5.91 1.41
C VAL A 27 2.62 5.06 2.32
N GLY A 28 2.07 3.96 1.80
CA GLY A 28 1.25 3.02 2.54
C GLY A 28 2.01 2.33 3.67
N ALA A 29 3.23 1.89 3.43
CA ALA A 29 4.09 1.33 4.48
C ALA A 29 4.37 2.36 5.59
N ILE A 30 4.63 3.63 5.23
CA ILE A 30 4.81 4.71 6.20
C ILE A 30 3.51 4.96 6.97
N ALA A 31 2.37 4.95 6.30
CA ALA A 31 1.06 5.17 6.92
C ALA A 31 0.72 4.08 7.95
N ILE A 32 0.96 2.80 7.61
CA ILE A 32 0.75 1.68 8.54
C ILE A 32 1.65 1.83 9.77
N LYS A 33 2.95 2.12 9.56
CA LYS A 33 3.90 2.34 10.67
C LYS A 33 3.52 3.54 11.53
N ALA A 34 3.01 4.61 10.92
CA ALA A 34 2.46 5.75 11.65
C ALA A 34 1.21 5.35 12.45
N MET A 35 0.34 4.53 11.88
CA MET A 35 -0.87 4.08 12.54
C MET A 35 -0.57 3.20 13.77
N ASP A 36 0.40 2.31 13.69
CA ASP A 36 0.89 1.52 14.83
C ASP A 36 1.35 2.44 15.97
N LYS A 37 2.11 3.49 15.63
CA LYS A 37 2.66 4.42 16.61
C LYS A 37 1.62 5.40 17.19
N TYR A 38 0.70 5.90 16.38
CA TYR A 38 -0.22 6.98 16.78
C TYR A 38 -1.59 6.49 17.24
N VAL A 39 -2.10 5.41 16.65
CA VAL A 39 -3.43 4.84 16.95
C VAL A 39 -3.29 3.69 17.94
N LEU A 40 -2.32 2.80 17.75
CA LEU A 40 -2.06 1.64 18.60
C LEU A 40 -0.97 1.91 19.63
N LYS A 41 -1.01 3.07 20.30
CA LYS A 41 0.03 3.55 21.26
C LYS A 41 0.47 2.57 22.35
N ARG A 42 -0.31 1.51 22.62
CA ARG A 42 -0.04 0.50 23.65
C ARG A 42 0.25 -0.90 23.09
N ILE A 43 0.11 -1.11 21.79
CA ILE A 43 0.23 -2.42 21.16
C ILE A 43 1.17 -2.29 19.97
N ASP A 44 2.36 -2.88 20.08
CA ASP A 44 3.26 -3.06 18.95
C ASP A 44 2.79 -4.28 18.15
N LEU A 45 2.15 -4.05 17.00
CA LEU A 45 1.63 -5.15 16.17
C LEU A 45 2.76 -6.05 15.67
N GLU A 46 3.94 -5.50 15.37
CA GLU A 46 5.07 -6.28 14.86
C GLU A 46 5.58 -7.23 15.95
N GLU A 47 5.73 -6.74 17.19
CA GLU A 47 6.16 -7.54 18.32
C GLU A 47 5.10 -8.59 18.72
N GLU A 48 3.81 -8.23 18.72
CA GLU A 48 2.71 -9.16 19.00
C GLU A 48 2.59 -10.26 17.95
N ILE A 49 2.77 -9.93 16.67
CA ILE A 49 2.81 -10.93 15.59
C ILE A 49 4.02 -11.86 15.78
N ALA A 50 5.19 -11.32 16.14
CA ALA A 50 6.38 -12.11 16.45
C ALA A 50 6.19 -13.05 17.66
N ARG A 51 5.38 -12.64 18.64
CA ARG A 51 4.95 -13.47 19.78
C ARG A 51 3.90 -14.54 19.41
N GLY A 52 3.41 -14.57 18.17
CA GLY A 52 2.40 -15.52 17.70
C GLY A 52 0.95 -15.08 17.93
N ASN A 53 0.71 -13.80 18.20
CA ASN A 53 -0.64 -13.28 18.40
C ASN A 53 -1.41 -13.17 17.08
N LEU A 54 -2.34 -14.11 16.85
CA LEU A 54 -3.18 -14.15 15.65
C LEU A 54 -4.05 -12.90 15.51
N ALA A 55 -4.54 -12.31 16.59
CA ALA A 55 -5.39 -11.13 16.53
C ALA A 55 -4.62 -9.92 15.96
N ALA A 56 -3.36 -9.73 16.38
CA ALA A 56 -2.48 -8.69 15.84
C ALA A 56 -2.21 -8.90 14.34
N ALA A 57 -2.00 -10.15 13.91
CA ALA A 57 -1.81 -10.48 12.49
C ALA A 57 -3.05 -10.18 11.64
N VAL A 58 -4.25 -10.47 12.15
CA VAL A 58 -5.51 -10.15 11.47
C VAL A 58 -5.71 -8.64 11.33
N VAL A 59 -5.39 -7.86 12.38
CA VAL A 59 -5.46 -6.39 12.32
C VAL A 59 -4.47 -5.84 11.29
N ALA A 60 -3.21 -6.28 11.32
CA ALA A 60 -2.21 -5.88 10.32
C ALA A 60 -2.66 -6.23 8.89
N GLY A 61 -3.19 -7.44 8.68
CA GLY A 61 -3.74 -7.87 7.40
C GLY A 61 -4.91 -6.99 6.92
N ALA A 62 -5.84 -6.63 7.81
CA ALA A 62 -6.96 -5.74 7.48
C ALA A 62 -6.49 -4.35 7.03
N LEU A 63 -5.41 -3.83 7.63
CA LEU A 63 -4.81 -2.54 7.24
C LEU A 63 -4.16 -2.60 5.86
N TRP A 64 -3.46 -3.69 5.56
CA TRP A 64 -2.92 -3.93 4.22
C TRP A 64 -4.03 -4.06 3.17
N ILE A 65 -5.13 -4.72 3.49
CA ILE A 65 -6.30 -4.81 2.59
C ILE A 65 -6.93 -3.43 2.39
N ALA A 66 -7.09 -2.63 3.45
CA ALA A 66 -7.59 -1.27 3.35
C ALA A 66 -6.70 -0.40 2.44
N LEU A 67 -5.38 -0.51 2.58
CA LEU A 67 -4.42 0.16 1.71
C LEU A 67 -4.55 -0.32 0.25
N ALA A 68 -4.68 -1.63 0.03
CA ALA A 68 -4.88 -2.20 -1.30
C ALA A 68 -6.19 -1.70 -1.94
N MET A 69 -7.27 -1.53 -1.17
CA MET A 69 -8.52 -0.97 -1.70
C MET A 69 -8.38 0.50 -2.13
N ILE A 70 -7.57 1.30 -1.42
CA ILE A 70 -7.26 2.68 -1.81
C ILE A 70 -6.49 2.69 -3.13
N LEU A 71 -5.52 1.77 -3.29
CA LEU A 71 -4.72 1.59 -4.51
C LEU A 71 -5.58 1.21 -5.72
N THR A 72 -6.50 0.25 -5.57
CA THR A 72 -7.29 -0.28 -6.69
C THR A 72 -8.35 0.72 -7.21
N LYS A 73 -8.67 1.76 -6.42
CA LYS A 73 -9.62 2.80 -6.82
C LYS A 73 -8.95 4.07 -7.39
N GLY A 74 -7.62 4.11 -7.47
CA GLY A 74 -6.82 5.21 -8.03
C GLY A 74 -6.37 4.95 -9.46
#